data_AF-A0A2M7H1Q2-F1
#
_entry.id   AF-A0A2M7H1Q2-F1
#
_cell.length_a   1.000
_cell.length_b   1.000
_cell.length_c   1.000
_cell.angle_alpha   90.00
_cell.angle_beta   90.00
_cell.angle_gamma   90.00
#
_symmetry.space_group_name_H-M   'P 1'
#
loop_
_entity.id
_entity.type
_entity.pdbx_description
1 polymer ?
#
loop_
_entity_poly.entity_id
_entity_poly.type
_entity_poly.pdbx_seq_one_letter_code
_entity_poly.pdbx_strand_id
1 'polypeptide(L)'
;IDGLMVGNNISAANFKAIIQEFFQRFFEKPVEIRMRPGYFPFVEPGFEVDMTCLVCEGKGCSACSQTGWMEMMGAGMVHPNVFKAAGLTPRQYAGGGWQGFAFGMGMDRLAMMKYKINDIRLFYSGDLRFLVQF
;
A
#
# COMPACT_ATOMS: atom_id res chain seq x y z
N ILE A 1 2.45 8.72 -0.13
CA ILE A 1 3.66 8.26 0.59
C ILE A 1 4.17 7.04 -0.15
N ASP A 2 5.43 7.07 -0.52
CA ASP A 2 6.09 5.96 -1.16
C ASP A 2 7.16 5.38 -0.22
N GLY A 3 7.32 4.06 -0.27
CA GLY A 3 8.27 3.33 0.55
C GLY A 3 9.12 2.40 -0.31
N LEU A 4 10.38 2.23 0.07
CA LEU A 4 11.35 1.36 -0.57
C LEU A 4 12.16 0.65 0.51
N MET A 5 12.20 -0.67 0.47
CA MET A 5 13.06 -1.48 1.33
C MET A 5 13.99 -2.30 0.45
N VAL A 6 15.31 -2.14 0.65
CA VAL A 6 16.35 -2.81 -0.15
C VAL A 6 17.26 -3.61 0.79
N GLY A 7 17.58 -4.83 0.41
CA GLY A 7 18.48 -5.70 1.17
C GLY A 7 18.72 -7.05 0.51
N ASN A 8 19.59 -7.85 1.14
CA ASN A 8 20.03 -9.15 0.62
C ASN A 8 19.10 -10.32 0.99
N ASN A 9 17.96 -10.09 1.63
CA ASN A 9 17.02 -11.17 1.93
C ASN A 9 15.59 -10.66 2.01
N ILE A 10 15.23 -9.82 1.04
CA ILE A 10 13.90 -9.22 0.94
C ILE A 10 13.05 -10.03 -0.04
N SER A 11 11.84 -10.39 0.36
CA SER A 11 10.88 -11.16 -0.45
C SER A 11 9.49 -10.53 -0.41
N ALA A 12 8.60 -10.98 -1.31
CA ALA A 12 7.20 -10.60 -1.28
C ALA A 12 6.49 -11.03 0.02
N ALA A 13 6.98 -12.07 0.71
CA ALA A 13 6.47 -12.46 2.02
C ALA A 13 6.80 -11.41 3.10
N ASN A 14 8.01 -10.84 3.06
CA ASN A 14 8.37 -9.73 3.95
C ASN A 14 7.48 -8.51 3.68
N PHE A 15 7.27 -8.18 2.40
CA PHE A 15 6.38 -7.10 1.99
C PHE A 15 4.96 -7.30 2.56
N LYS A 16 4.37 -8.49 2.33
CA LYS A 16 3.03 -8.82 2.84
C LYS A 16 2.95 -8.64 4.36
N ALA A 17 3.91 -9.18 5.11
CA ALA A 17 3.93 -9.09 6.57
C ALA A 17 4.03 -7.64 7.05
N ILE A 18 4.90 -6.82 6.44
CA ILE A 18 5.10 -5.42 6.81
C ILE A 18 3.84 -4.60 6.55
N ILE A 19 3.21 -4.76 5.38
CA ILE A 19 2.01 -4.01 5.03
C ILE A 19 0.79 -4.45 5.86
N GLN A 20 0.68 -5.75 6.12
CA GLN A 20 -0.34 -6.29 7.03
C GLN A 20 -0.23 -5.64 8.41
N GLU A 21 0.97 -5.63 8.98
CA GLU A 21 1.25 -5.01 10.28
C GLU A 21 1.00 -3.49 10.26
N PHE A 22 1.42 -2.80 9.19
CA PHE A 22 1.19 -1.37 9.03
C PHE A 22 -0.30 -1.03 9.08
N PHE A 23 -1.15 -1.72 8.32
CA PHE A 23 -2.58 -1.42 8.31
C PHE A 23 -3.25 -1.75 9.64
N GLN A 24 -2.89 -2.87 10.29
CA GLN A 24 -3.42 -3.22 11.60
C GLN A 24 -3.07 -2.17 12.66
N ARG A 25 -1.83 -1.69 12.69
CA ARG A 25 -1.40 -0.62 13.60
C ARG A 25 -2.01 0.72 13.26
N PHE A 26 -2.09 1.08 11.99
CA PHE A 26 -2.58 2.37 11.56
C PHE A 26 -4.08 2.56 11.86
N PHE A 27 -4.87 1.51 11.63
CA PHE A 27 -6.31 1.53 11.85
C PHE A 27 -6.74 1.00 13.22
N GLU A 28 -5.80 0.47 14.02
CA GLU A 28 -6.05 -0.09 15.37
C GLU A 28 -7.16 -1.17 15.35
N LYS A 29 -7.21 -1.94 14.27
CA LYS A 29 -8.24 -2.95 14.01
C LYS A 29 -7.66 -4.16 13.30
N PRO A 30 -8.28 -5.35 13.46
CA PRO A 30 -8.02 -6.47 12.58
C PRO A 30 -8.34 -6.07 11.13
N VAL A 31 -7.35 -6.22 10.27
CA VAL A 31 -7.46 -5.99 8.82
C VAL A 31 -6.88 -7.22 8.16
N GLU A 32 -7.51 -7.73 7.11
CA GLU A 32 -6.89 -8.69 6.21
C GLU A 32 -6.47 -7.97 4.94
N ILE A 33 -5.31 -8.32 4.40
CA ILE A 33 -4.87 -7.85 3.09
C ILE A 33 -4.84 -8.99 2.08
N ARG A 34 -5.10 -8.64 0.82
CA ARG A 34 -4.82 -9.49 -0.33
C ARG A 34 -4.02 -8.72 -1.36
N MET A 35 -3.13 -9.45 -2.03
CA MET A 35 -2.32 -8.92 -3.14
C MET A 35 -2.87 -9.53 -4.42
N ARG A 36 -3.34 -8.68 -5.33
CA ARG A 36 -3.74 -9.06 -6.69
C ARG A 36 -2.60 -8.74 -7.65
N PRO A 37 -2.36 -9.54 -8.70
CA PRO A 37 -1.39 -9.17 -9.73
C PRO A 37 -1.73 -7.79 -10.31
N GLY A 38 -0.73 -6.93 -10.39
CA GLY A 38 -0.82 -5.60 -11.00
C GLY A 38 0.44 -5.32 -11.83
N TYR A 39 0.38 -4.32 -12.69
CA TYR A 39 1.52 -3.93 -13.52
C TYR A 39 1.96 -2.50 -13.20
N PHE A 40 3.23 -2.34 -12.85
CA PHE A 40 3.88 -1.05 -12.68
C PHE A 40 5.31 -1.14 -13.23
N PRO A 41 5.77 -0.23 -14.11
CA PRO A 41 7.04 -0.39 -14.84
C PRO A 41 8.31 -0.52 -13.97
N PHE A 42 8.25 -0.08 -12.72
CA PHE A 42 9.39 -0.05 -11.79
C PHE A 42 9.43 -1.25 -10.83
N VAL A 43 8.48 -2.19 -10.92
CA VAL A 43 8.45 -3.43 -10.13
C VAL A 43 8.13 -4.65 -11.01
N GLU A 44 8.62 -5.82 -10.60
CA GLU A 44 8.31 -7.13 -11.18
C GLU A 44 8.63 -8.23 -10.15
N PRO A 45 7.64 -9.01 -9.65
CA PRO A 45 6.20 -8.88 -9.90
C PRO A 45 5.59 -7.63 -9.24
N GLY A 46 4.56 -7.08 -9.89
CA GLY A 46 3.71 -6.00 -9.38
C GLY A 46 2.43 -6.50 -8.69
N PHE A 47 1.94 -5.73 -7.73
CA PHE A 47 0.79 -6.02 -6.88
C PHE A 47 -0.12 -4.80 -6.70
N GLU A 48 -1.41 -5.01 -6.82
CA GLU A 48 -2.43 -4.15 -6.20
C GLU A 48 -2.77 -4.74 -4.83
N VAL A 49 -2.70 -3.93 -3.77
CA VAL A 49 -3.01 -4.38 -2.41
C VAL A 49 -4.38 -3.88 -2.02
N ASP A 50 -5.29 -4.81 -1.78
CA ASP A 50 -6.58 -4.52 -1.19
C ASP A 50 -6.58 -4.87 0.30
N MET A 51 -7.39 -4.16 1.08
CA MET A 51 -7.67 -4.49 2.47
C MET A 51 -9.17 -4.71 2.70
N THR A 52 -9.54 -5.46 3.73
CA THR A 52 -10.95 -5.60 4.14
C THR A 52 -11.58 -4.24 4.39
N CYS A 53 -12.78 -4.02 3.86
CA CYS A 53 -13.49 -2.77 4.04
C CYS A 53 -13.85 -2.56 5.52
N LEU A 54 -13.23 -1.57 6.16
CA LEU A 54 -13.46 -1.23 7.57
C LEU A 54 -14.83 -0.60 7.86
N VAL A 55 -15.55 -0.17 6.83
CA VAL A 55 -16.89 0.42 6.97
C VAL A 55 -17.95 -0.67 7.19
N CYS A 56 -17.85 -1.78 6.44
CA CYS A 56 -18.82 -2.87 6.48
C CYS A 56 -18.25 -4.19 7.01
N GLU A 57 -17.00 -4.18 7.48
CA GLU A 57 -16.31 -5.36 8.01
C GLU A 57 -16.30 -6.53 7.01
N GLY A 58 -16.11 -6.21 5.72
CA GLY A 58 -16.08 -7.20 4.64
C GLY A 58 -17.44 -7.69 4.14
N LYS A 59 -18.56 -7.23 4.72
CA LYS A 59 -19.93 -7.65 4.31
C LYS A 59 -20.36 -7.14 2.93
N GLY A 60 -19.69 -6.10 2.43
CA GLY A 60 -20.11 -5.35 1.24
C GLY A 60 -20.91 -4.09 1.61
N CYS A 61 -20.57 -2.96 0.99
CA CYS A 61 -21.32 -1.71 1.09
C CYS A 61 -21.03 -0.82 -0.12
N SER A 62 -21.68 0.35 -0.18
CA SER A 62 -21.46 1.33 -1.25
C SER A 62 -20.00 1.78 -1.35
N ALA A 63 -19.29 1.93 -0.22
CA ALA A 63 -17.90 2.41 -0.23
C ALA A 63 -16.92 1.43 -0.89
N CYS A 64 -17.18 0.13 -0.81
CA CYS A 64 -16.34 -0.92 -1.42
C CYS A 64 -16.97 -1.56 -2.66
N SER A 65 -17.97 -0.92 -3.25
CA SER A 65 -18.74 -1.45 -4.39
C SER A 65 -19.24 -2.88 -4.16
N GLN A 66 -19.72 -3.16 -2.95
CA GLN A 66 -20.24 -4.47 -2.52
C GLN A 66 -19.22 -5.63 -2.53
N THR A 67 -17.94 -5.35 -2.73
CA THR A 67 -16.91 -6.41 -2.79
C THR A 67 -16.43 -6.87 -1.41
N GLY A 68 -16.60 -6.03 -0.39
CA GLY A 68 -15.97 -6.23 0.93
C GLY A 68 -14.48 -5.86 0.98
N TRP A 69 -13.90 -5.43 -0.14
CA TRP A 69 -12.48 -5.09 -0.28
C TRP A 69 -12.29 -3.66 -0.77
N MET A 70 -11.24 -3.02 -0.28
CA MET A 70 -10.84 -1.67 -0.68
C MET A 70 -9.41 -1.73 -1.21
N GLU A 71 -9.21 -1.39 -2.47
CA GLU A 71 -7.87 -1.18 -3.02
C GLU A 71 -7.20 -0.02 -2.25
N MET A 72 -5.99 -0.20 -1.73
CA MET A 72 -5.33 0.82 -0.90
C MET A 72 -4.05 1.37 -1.51
N MET A 73 -3.35 0.55 -2.29
CA MET A 73 -2.00 0.89 -2.74
C MET A 73 -1.53 0.00 -3.89
N GLY A 74 -0.61 0.53 -4.68
CA GLY A 74 0.22 -0.24 -5.61
C GLY A 74 1.56 -0.58 -4.99
N ALA A 75 2.10 -1.75 -5.32
CA ALA A 75 3.37 -2.22 -4.81
C ALA A 75 4.03 -3.27 -5.72
N GLY A 76 5.23 -3.70 -5.38
CA GLY A 76 5.87 -4.84 -6.04
C GLY A 76 7.33 -5.00 -5.66
N MET A 77 7.93 -6.08 -6.16
CA MET A 77 9.37 -6.29 -6.04
C MET A 77 10.10 -5.38 -7.01
N VAL A 78 11.10 -4.62 -6.57
CA VAL A 78 11.78 -3.62 -7.42
C VAL A 78 12.41 -4.27 -8.64
N HIS A 79 12.10 -3.72 -9.82
CA HIS A 79 12.55 -4.28 -11.08
C HIS A 79 14.09 -4.23 -11.19
N PRO A 80 14.78 -5.28 -11.67
CA PRO A 80 16.25 -5.32 -11.76
C PRO A 80 16.88 -4.13 -12.49
N ASN A 81 16.22 -3.60 -13.52
CA ASN A 81 16.68 -2.42 -14.25
C ASN A 81 16.72 -1.15 -13.37
N VAL A 82 15.87 -1.03 -12.35
CA VAL A 82 15.93 0.09 -11.39
C VAL A 82 17.21 0.00 -10.56
N PHE A 83 17.58 -1.21 -10.09
CA PHE A 83 18.86 -1.42 -9.40
C PHE A 83 20.06 -1.11 -10.29
N LYS A 84 20.05 -1.60 -11.54
CA LYS A 84 21.12 -1.31 -12.51
C LYS A 84 21.27 0.19 -12.76
N ALA A 85 20.17 0.91 -12.94
CA ALA A 85 20.18 2.36 -13.12
C ALA A 85 20.73 3.11 -11.89
N ALA A 86 20.58 2.54 -10.69
CA ALA A 86 21.14 3.05 -9.45
C ALA A 86 22.59 2.60 -9.17
N GLY A 87 23.26 1.89 -10.10
CA GLY A 87 24.62 1.39 -9.92
C GLY A 87 24.72 0.19 -8.98
N LEU A 88 23.60 -0.47 -8.67
CA LEU A 88 23.53 -1.63 -7.79
C LEU A 88 23.43 -2.92 -8.60
N THR A 89 24.13 -3.98 -8.16
CA THR A 89 24.01 -5.31 -8.77
C THR A 89 22.70 -5.97 -8.30
N PRO A 90 21.68 -6.14 -9.17
CA PRO A 90 20.46 -6.82 -8.80
C PRO A 90 20.74 -8.30 -8.55
N ARG A 91 19.97 -8.89 -7.64
CA ARG A 91 19.97 -10.35 -7.47
C ARG A 91 19.51 -11.03 -8.75
N GLN A 92 20.36 -11.90 -9.28
CA GLN A 92 20.01 -12.84 -10.32
C GLN A 92 20.09 -14.24 -9.68
N TYR A 93 18.97 -14.98 -9.67
CA TYR A 93 18.83 -16.39 -9.30
C TYR A 93 19.85 -16.96 -8.28
N ALA A 94 19.40 -17.20 -7.05
CA ALA A 94 20.12 -17.89 -5.95
C ALA A 94 21.52 -17.38 -5.56
N GLY A 95 22.09 -16.39 -6.25
CA GLY A 95 23.36 -15.72 -5.91
C GLY A 95 23.19 -14.49 -5.01
N GLY A 96 24.32 -13.86 -4.67
CA GLY A 96 24.36 -12.57 -3.99
C GLY A 96 23.81 -11.43 -4.87
N GLY A 97 23.40 -10.32 -4.23
CA GLY A 97 22.89 -9.13 -4.92
C GLY A 97 21.68 -8.50 -4.22
N TRP A 98 21.38 -7.27 -4.64
CA TRP A 98 20.34 -6.43 -4.07
C TRP A 98 18.95 -6.86 -4.55
N GLN A 99 18.02 -6.93 -3.61
CA GLN A 99 16.60 -7.13 -3.85
C GLN A 99 15.82 -6.17 -2.97
N GLY A 100 14.57 -5.91 -3.32
CA GLY A 100 13.75 -5.00 -2.54
C GLY A 100 12.31 -5.00 -3.00
N PHE A 101 11.45 -4.36 -2.21
CA PHE A 101 10.09 -4.04 -2.63
C PHE A 101 9.88 -2.53 -2.53
N ALA A 102 9.01 -2.03 -3.40
CA ALA A 102 8.53 -0.67 -3.38
C ALA A 102 7.02 -0.64 -3.27
N PHE A 103 6.48 0.41 -2.69
CA PHE A 103 5.05 0.60 -2.55
C PHE A 103 4.68 2.08 -2.53
N GLY A 104 3.44 2.40 -2.91
CA GLY A 104 2.91 3.76 -2.91
C GLY A 104 1.46 3.79 -2.49
N MET A 105 1.13 4.67 -1.54
CA MET A 105 -0.21 4.84 -0.98
C MET A 105 -0.61 6.31 -0.89
N GLY A 106 -1.88 6.61 -1.18
CA GLY A 106 -2.45 7.95 -1.06
C GLY A 106 -2.76 8.29 0.40
N MET A 107 -2.26 9.43 0.88
CA MET A 107 -2.55 9.87 2.26
C MET A 107 -4.00 10.26 2.46
N ASP A 108 -4.62 10.91 1.46
CA ASP A 108 -6.02 11.33 1.51
C ASP A 108 -6.93 10.14 1.81
N ARG A 109 -6.71 9.00 1.15
CA ARG A 109 -7.50 7.79 1.35
C ARG A 109 -7.35 7.23 2.76
N LEU A 110 -6.14 7.18 3.28
CA LEU A 110 -5.89 6.73 4.66
C LEU A 110 -6.55 7.65 5.68
N ALA A 111 -6.39 8.97 5.51
CA ALA A 111 -7.00 9.97 6.38
C ALA A 111 -8.53 9.90 6.32
N MET A 112 -9.12 9.80 5.13
CA MET A 112 -10.56 9.64 4.96
C MET A 112 -11.09 8.43 5.70
N MET A 113 -10.40 7.30 5.61
CA MET A 113 -10.82 6.08 6.30
C MET A 113 -10.63 6.16 7.81
N LYS A 114 -9.50 6.69 8.29
CA LYS A 114 -9.19 6.80 9.72
C LYS A 114 -10.11 7.78 10.43
N TYR A 115 -10.34 8.94 9.81
CA TYR A 115 -11.14 10.03 10.36
C TYR A 115 -12.59 10.06 9.89
N LYS A 116 -13.00 9.07 9.08
CA LYS A 116 -14.36 8.94 8.52
C LYS A 116 -14.80 10.18 7.71
N ILE A 117 -13.87 10.77 6.97
CA ILE A 117 -14.14 11.90 6.09
C ILE A 117 -14.74 11.36 4.78
N ASN A 118 -15.92 11.85 4.43
CA ASN A 118 -16.71 11.37 3.29
C ASN A 118 -16.44 12.13 1.98
N ASP A 119 -15.74 13.27 2.04
CA ASP A 119 -15.48 14.11 0.88
C ASP A 119 -14.02 14.57 0.85
N ILE A 120 -13.29 14.14 -0.18
CA ILE A 120 -11.88 14.48 -0.38
C ILE A 120 -11.65 15.98 -0.56
N ARG A 121 -12.65 16.72 -1.06
CA ARG A 121 -12.55 18.17 -1.31
C ARG A 121 -12.34 18.97 -0.02
N LEU A 122 -12.72 18.40 1.14
CA LEU A 122 -12.52 19.03 2.44
C LEU A 122 -11.04 19.23 2.77
N PHE A 123 -10.14 18.36 2.30
CA PHE A 123 -8.70 18.55 2.49
C PHE A 123 -8.15 19.79 1.77
N TYR A 124 -8.83 20.25 0.73
CA TYR A 124 -8.39 21.34 -0.14
C TYR A 124 -9.22 22.63 0.03
N SER A 125 -10.21 22.63 0.94
CA SER A 125 -11.15 23.74 1.09
C SER A 125 -10.62 24.90 1.94
N GLY A 126 -9.66 24.65 2.83
CA GLY A 126 -9.19 25.63 3.81
C GLY A 126 -10.24 26.00 4.87
N ASP A 127 -11.35 25.27 4.99
CA ASP A 127 -12.43 25.57 5.93
C ASP A 127 -12.00 25.30 7.37
N LEU A 128 -11.91 26.37 8.18
CA LEU A 128 -11.56 26.27 9.59
C LEU A 128 -12.51 25.33 10.37
N ARG A 129 -13.79 25.23 10.00
CA ARG A 129 -14.76 24.34 10.66
C ARG A 129 -14.40 22.87 10.51
N PHE A 130 -13.76 22.52 9.39
CA PHE A 130 -13.23 21.18 9.15
C PHE A 130 -11.91 20.95 9.90
N LEU A 131 -11.02 21.95 9.88
CA LEU A 131 -9.69 21.82 10.47
C LEU A 131 -9.71 21.66 12.00
N VAL A 132 -10.63 22.34 12.70
CA VAL A 132 -10.72 22.28 14.19
C VAL A 132 -11.28 20.96 14.74
N GLN A 133 -11.67 20.01 13.88
CA GLN A 133 -12.21 18.71 14.29
C GLN A 133 -11.12 17.71 14.72
N PHE A 134 -9.85 18.04 14.49
CA PHE A 134 -8.66 17.20 14.69
C PHE A 134 -7.62 17.92 15.54
#